data_AF-A0A7S1IIS1-F1
#
_entry.id   AF-A0A7S1IIS1-F1
#
_cell.length_a   1.000
_cell.length_b   1.000
_cell.length_c   1.000
_cell.angle_alpha   90.00
_cell.angle_beta   90.00
_cell.angle_gamma   90.00
#
_symmetry.space_group_name_H-M   'P 1'
#
loop_
_entity.id
_entity.type
_entity.pdbx_description
1 polymer ?
#
loop_
_entity_poly.entity_id
_entity_poly.type
_entity_poly.pdbx_seq_one_letter_code
_entity_poly.pdbx_strand_id
1 'polypeptide(L)'
;QDMPWGRESALHNRRAMLEQLAEAVERVTGYSADVKNAINVHHNYCTCEETTYFDPRTKRTESKRLWITRKGATSAKAGEYGIIPGSMGTGSYIVRGKGNQDSWASCSHGAGRRMSRTRAKQVIDQDRFESTLGAVVCDRDARLRDEAPDAYKDLSTVMANQSSLIEIEHRLLPLVNVKGM
;
A
#
# COMPACT_ATOMS: atom_id res chain seq x y z
N GLN A 1 19.84 1.01 15.86
CA GLN A 1 20.68 1.51 14.75
C GLN A 1 20.38 0.77 13.44
N ASP A 2 19.70 -0.39 13.46
CA ASP A 2 19.54 -1.25 12.25
C ASP A 2 18.34 -0.87 11.35
N MET A 3 17.31 -0.23 11.91
CA MET A 3 16.10 0.12 11.15
C MET A 3 16.35 1.09 9.97
N PRO A 4 17.18 2.14 10.09
CA PRO A 4 17.57 2.98 8.95
C PRO A 4 18.21 2.19 7.81
N TRP A 5 19.14 1.27 8.14
CA TRP A 5 19.80 0.44 7.13
C TRP A 5 18.81 -0.47 6.39
N GLY A 6 17.89 -1.11 7.12
CA GLY A 6 16.83 -1.91 6.49
C GLY A 6 15.93 -1.10 5.56
N ARG A 7 15.67 0.17 5.89
CA ARG A 7 14.88 1.07 5.03
C ARG A 7 15.63 1.48 3.77
N GLU A 8 16.92 1.80 3.88
CA GLU A 8 17.76 2.13 2.74
C GLU A 8 17.93 0.94 1.81
N SER A 9 18.23 -0.25 2.34
CA SER A 9 18.32 -1.48 1.55
C SER A 9 17.02 -1.76 0.79
N ALA A 10 15.87 -1.64 1.45
CA ALA A 10 14.56 -1.81 0.81
C ALA A 10 14.28 -0.73 -0.26
N LEU A 11 14.77 0.49 -0.08
CA LEU A 11 14.64 1.57 -1.06
C LEU A 11 15.47 1.27 -2.32
N HIS A 12 16.73 0.86 -2.16
CA HIS A 12 17.59 0.48 -3.28
C HIS A 12 17.00 -0.69 -4.08
N ASN A 13 16.47 -1.70 -3.39
CA ASN A 13 15.79 -2.82 -4.04
C ASN A 13 14.59 -2.35 -4.87
N ARG A 14 13.71 -1.50 -4.31
CA ARG A 14 12.57 -0.95 -5.05
C ARG A 14 12.97 -0.09 -6.23
N ARG A 15 14.04 0.69 -6.08
CA ARG A 15 14.58 1.52 -7.16
C ARG A 15 15.10 0.67 -8.33
N ALA A 16 15.88 -0.37 -8.04
CA ALA A 16 16.37 -1.29 -9.07
C ALA A 16 15.20 -1.99 -9.81
N MET A 17 14.16 -2.41 -9.09
CA MET A 17 12.96 -3.00 -9.71
C MET A 17 12.20 -1.98 -10.59
N LEU A 18 12.09 -0.72 -10.14
CA LEU A 18 11.42 0.34 -10.89
C LEU A 18 12.17 0.68 -12.19
N GLU A 19 13.50 0.75 -12.13
CA GLU A 19 14.35 1.01 -13.30
C GLU A 19 14.18 -0.10 -14.36
N GLN A 20 14.25 -1.38 -13.95
CA GLN A 20 14.01 -2.50 -14.87
C GLN A 20 12.59 -2.53 -15.46
N LEU A 21 11.58 -2.17 -14.66
CA LEU A 21 10.20 -2.07 -15.14
C LEU A 21 10.06 -0.94 -16.16
N ALA A 22 10.65 0.23 -15.90
CA ALA A 22 10.61 1.37 -16.81
C ALA A 22 11.25 1.02 -18.17
N GLU A 23 12.42 0.38 -18.17
CA GLU A 23 13.09 -0.10 -19.39
C GLU A 23 12.24 -1.11 -20.16
N ALA A 24 11.59 -2.05 -19.45
CA ALA A 24 10.72 -3.04 -20.08
C ALA A 24 9.49 -2.41 -20.73
N VAL A 25 8.87 -1.43 -20.05
CA VAL A 25 7.72 -0.67 -20.58
C VAL A 25 8.12 0.13 -21.81
N GLU A 26 9.25 0.84 -21.76
CA GLU A 26 9.75 1.63 -22.89
C GLU A 26 10.05 0.74 -24.10
N ARG A 27 10.72 -0.39 -23.89
CA ARG A 27 11.03 -1.35 -24.97
C ARG A 27 9.77 -1.90 -25.66
N VAL A 28 8.69 -2.15 -24.90
CA VAL A 28 7.46 -2.75 -25.44
C VAL A 28 6.53 -1.70 -26.05
N THR A 29 6.45 -0.51 -25.45
CA THR A 29 5.44 0.49 -25.79
C THR A 29 5.98 1.69 -26.57
N GLY A 30 7.29 1.93 -26.52
CA GLY A 30 7.93 3.15 -27.03
C GLY A 30 7.73 4.39 -26.13
N TYR A 31 7.07 4.26 -24.98
CA TYR A 31 6.85 5.37 -24.04
C TYR A 31 7.73 5.23 -22.81
N SER A 32 8.41 6.31 -22.43
CA SER A 32 9.23 6.37 -21.21
C SER A 32 8.35 6.67 -19.99
N ALA A 33 8.59 5.96 -18.89
CA ALA A 33 7.91 6.22 -17.62
C ALA A 33 8.44 7.49 -16.93
N ASP A 34 7.56 8.27 -16.30
CA ASP A 34 7.98 9.40 -15.47
C ASP A 34 8.38 8.92 -14.07
N VAL A 35 9.63 8.45 -13.98
CA VAL A 35 10.21 7.95 -12.73
C VAL A 35 10.43 9.09 -11.71
N LYS A 36 10.51 10.35 -12.15
CA LYS A 36 10.76 11.50 -11.26
C LYS A 36 9.56 11.75 -10.33
N ASN A 37 8.35 11.51 -10.84
CA ASN A 37 7.12 11.64 -10.07
C ASN A 37 6.65 10.32 -9.42
N ALA A 38 7.54 9.33 -9.30
CA ALA A 38 7.23 8.07 -8.64
C ALA A 38 6.92 8.26 -7.14
N ILE A 39 5.78 7.71 -6.71
CA ILE A 39 5.36 7.72 -5.30
C ILE A 39 5.99 6.52 -4.60
N ASN A 40 6.84 6.78 -3.61
CA ASN A 40 7.47 5.75 -2.79
C ASN A 40 7.04 5.86 -1.32
N VAL A 41 6.35 4.84 -0.82
CA VAL A 41 5.77 4.83 0.52
C VAL A 41 6.30 3.66 1.35
N HIS A 42 6.65 3.93 2.61
CA HIS A 42 6.96 2.91 3.60
C HIS A 42 5.73 2.65 4.48
N HIS A 43 5.51 1.39 4.88
CA HIS A 43 4.36 1.01 5.71
C HIS A 43 4.70 0.22 6.98
N ASN A 44 6.00 -0.04 7.22
CA ASN A 44 6.52 -0.72 8.41
C ASN A 44 7.80 -0.01 8.89
N TYR A 45 7.66 0.94 9.81
CA TYR A 45 8.78 1.74 10.32
C TYR A 45 8.40 2.50 11.60
N CYS A 46 9.41 2.98 12.33
CA CYS A 46 9.25 3.85 13.48
C CYS A 46 10.10 5.11 13.30
N THR A 47 9.52 6.29 13.55
CA THR A 47 10.20 7.59 13.41
C THR A 47 9.92 8.48 14.59
N CYS A 48 10.93 9.20 15.05
CA CYS A 48 10.74 10.29 15.99
C CYS A 48 10.33 11.54 15.22
N GLU A 49 9.09 11.98 15.37
CA GLU A 49 8.55 13.16 14.68
C GLU A 49 7.86 14.10 15.68
N GLU A 50 7.93 15.40 15.39
CA GLU A 50 7.14 16.39 16.10
C GLU A 50 5.67 16.18 15.76
N THR A 51 4.84 15.98 16.80
CA THR A 51 3.43 15.70 16.61
C THR A 51 2.59 16.51 17.58
N THR A 52 1.50 17.05 17.06
CA THR A 52 0.45 17.71 17.82
C THR A 52 -0.69 16.74 18.07
N TYR A 53 -1.11 16.60 19.33
CA TYR A 53 -2.18 15.68 19.73
C TYR A 53 -3.02 16.24 20.89
N PHE A 54 -4.25 15.76 21.01
CA PHE A 54 -5.11 16.04 22.16
C PHE A 54 -4.83 15.04 23.29
N ASP A 55 -4.39 15.52 24.45
CA ASP A 55 -4.20 14.69 25.64
C ASP A 55 -5.51 14.63 26.45
N PRO A 56 -6.18 13.47 26.55
CA PRO A 56 -7.45 13.36 27.28
C PRO A 56 -7.29 13.53 28.80
N ARG A 57 -6.07 13.40 29.34
CA ARG A 57 -5.80 13.55 30.77
C ARG A 57 -5.70 15.02 31.16
N THR A 58 -5.02 15.82 30.33
CA THR A 58 -4.85 17.27 30.57
C THR A 58 -5.94 18.11 29.89
N LYS A 59 -6.72 17.50 28.98
CA LYS A 59 -7.72 18.16 28.11
C LYS A 59 -7.12 19.31 27.30
N ARG A 60 -5.87 19.16 26.86
CA ARG A 60 -5.13 20.17 26.11
C ARG A 60 -4.52 19.56 24.85
N THR A 61 -4.37 20.41 23.84
CA THR A 61 -3.56 20.08 22.67
C THR A 61 -2.10 20.38 22.98
N GLU A 62 -1.23 19.39 22.77
CA GLU A 62 0.20 19.49 23.05
C GLU A 62 1.01 19.12 21.82
N SER A 63 2.16 19.77 21.62
CA SER A 63 3.14 19.43 20.60
C SER A 63 4.38 18.86 21.26
N LYS A 64 4.72 17.61 20.92
CA LYS A 64 5.90 16.90 21.47
C LYS A 64 6.55 16.05 20.40
N ARG A 65 7.85 15.79 20.56
CA ARG A 65 8.54 14.77 19.77
C ARG A 65 8.18 13.39 20.31
N LEU A 66 7.52 12.59 19.48
CA LEU A 66 7.08 11.24 19.80
C LEU A 66 7.64 10.24 18.81
N TRP A 67 7.79 8.99 19.24
CA TRP A 67 8.12 7.87 18.37
C TRP A 67 6.82 7.29 17.79
N ILE A 68 6.56 7.56 16.53
CA ILE A 68 5.38 7.04 15.82
C ILE A 68 5.76 5.74 15.13
N THR A 69 5.14 4.64 15.57
CA THR A 69 5.32 3.32 14.97
C THR A 69 4.18 3.04 13.99
N ARG A 70 4.51 2.82 12.73
CA ARG A 70 3.57 2.41 11.69
C ARG A 70 3.86 0.98 11.29
N LYS A 71 2.88 0.09 11.47
CA LYS A 71 2.94 -1.31 11.05
C LYS A 71 1.67 -1.63 10.27
N GLY A 72 1.80 -1.83 8.97
CA GLY A 72 0.65 -1.91 8.05
C GLY A 72 -0.12 -0.60 7.93
N ALA A 73 0.55 0.54 8.16
CA ALA A 73 0.00 1.89 8.06
C ALA A 73 1.02 2.81 7.38
N THR A 74 0.55 3.87 6.72
CA THR A 74 1.42 4.80 5.98
C THR A 74 1.26 6.22 6.52
N SER A 75 2.25 7.08 6.26
CA SER A 75 2.13 8.51 6.52
C SER A 75 1.05 9.11 5.63
N ALA A 76 0.25 9.99 6.21
CA ALA A 76 -0.84 10.72 5.58
C ALA A 76 -0.84 12.18 6.06
N LYS A 77 0.36 12.78 6.12
CA LYS A 77 0.49 14.20 6.45
C LYS A 77 -0.23 15.04 5.41
N ALA A 78 -0.66 16.23 5.81
CA ALA A 78 -1.42 17.11 4.93
C ALA A 78 -0.67 17.36 3.61
N GLY A 79 -1.29 17.00 2.48
CA GLY A 79 -0.72 17.17 1.15
C GLY A 79 0.28 16.09 0.71
N GLU A 80 0.64 15.13 1.58
CA GLU A 80 1.56 14.05 1.25
C GLU A 80 0.90 13.02 0.32
N TYR A 81 1.54 12.70 -0.81
CA TYR A 81 1.06 11.65 -1.70
C TYR A 81 1.32 10.26 -1.11
N GLY A 82 0.33 9.38 -1.25
CA GLY A 82 0.37 8.00 -0.81
C GLY A 82 -0.15 7.04 -1.88
N ILE A 83 0.06 5.75 -1.65
CA ILE A 83 -0.50 4.66 -2.44
C ILE A 83 -1.13 3.62 -1.51
N ILE A 84 -2.37 3.22 -1.83
CA ILE A 84 -3.12 2.17 -1.12
C ILE A 84 -3.30 0.97 -2.06
N PRO A 85 -2.39 -0.02 -2.02
CA PRO A 85 -2.55 -1.27 -2.76
C PRO A 85 -3.76 -2.10 -2.32
N GLY A 86 -4.46 -2.64 -3.30
CA GLY A 86 -5.49 -3.66 -3.12
C GLY A 86 -4.93 -5.08 -3.16
N SER A 87 -5.55 -5.91 -3.99
CA SER A 87 -5.15 -7.29 -4.30
C SER A 87 -4.75 -7.41 -5.77
N MET A 88 -4.43 -8.63 -6.21
CA MET A 88 -4.03 -8.90 -7.61
C MET A 88 -5.04 -8.40 -8.66
N GLY A 89 -6.34 -8.35 -8.32
CA GLY A 89 -7.41 -7.97 -9.25
C GLY A 89 -8.14 -6.65 -8.93
N THR A 90 -8.02 -6.10 -7.71
CA THR A 90 -8.86 -4.94 -7.32
C THR A 90 -8.25 -3.58 -7.65
N GLY A 91 -6.95 -3.54 -7.92
CA GLY A 91 -6.22 -2.31 -8.25
C GLY A 91 -5.66 -1.60 -7.04
N SER A 92 -5.42 -0.30 -7.17
CA SER A 92 -4.80 0.55 -6.14
C SER A 92 -5.36 1.96 -6.19
N TYR A 93 -5.15 2.73 -5.13
CA TYR A 93 -5.49 4.16 -5.11
C TYR A 93 -4.24 5.01 -4.91
N ILE A 94 -4.13 6.09 -5.68
CA ILE A 94 -3.26 7.22 -5.34
C ILE A 94 -4.07 8.17 -4.48
N VAL A 95 -3.49 8.57 -3.36
CA VAL A 95 -4.17 9.33 -2.32
C VAL A 95 -3.33 10.51 -1.88
N ARG A 96 -3.97 11.48 -1.24
CA ARG A 96 -3.30 12.62 -0.61
C ARG A 96 -3.72 12.71 0.86
N GLY A 97 -2.75 12.83 1.76
CA GLY A 97 -2.99 12.88 3.19
C GLY A 97 -3.73 14.15 3.62
N LYS A 98 -4.65 14.00 4.58
CA LYS A 98 -5.39 15.12 5.20
C LYS A 98 -4.73 15.63 6.48
N GLY A 99 -3.71 14.94 7.00
CA GLY A 99 -3.00 15.35 8.21
C GLY A 99 -3.82 15.22 9.49
N ASN A 100 -4.75 14.27 9.54
CA ASN A 100 -5.62 14.06 10.69
C ASN A 100 -4.79 13.73 11.96
N GLN A 101 -4.92 14.55 13.00
CA GLN A 101 -4.13 14.42 14.23
C GLN A 101 -4.55 13.21 15.08
N ASP A 102 -5.82 12.82 15.03
CA ASP A 102 -6.34 11.66 15.79
C ASP A 102 -5.73 10.34 15.31
N SER A 103 -5.25 10.30 14.05
CA SER A 103 -4.55 9.17 13.47
C SER A 103 -3.02 9.34 13.45
N TRP A 104 -2.48 10.34 14.14
CA TRP A 104 -1.06 10.70 14.07
C TRP A 104 -0.61 10.92 12.62
N ALA A 105 -1.46 11.63 11.85
CA ALA A 105 -1.30 11.86 10.42
C ALA A 105 -0.94 10.58 9.65
N SER A 106 -1.69 9.50 9.90
CA SER A 106 -1.47 8.19 9.28
C SER A 106 -2.75 7.63 8.68
N CYS A 107 -2.61 6.73 7.71
CA CYS A 107 -3.73 5.99 7.11
C CYS A 107 -3.36 4.52 6.89
N SER A 108 -4.30 3.73 6.33
CA SER A 108 -4.02 2.33 6.01
C SER A 108 -2.91 2.19 4.97
N HIS A 109 -2.30 1.01 4.85
CA HIS A 109 -1.35 0.73 3.75
C HIS A 109 -1.98 -0.05 2.60
N GLY A 110 -3.19 -0.57 2.75
CA GLY A 110 -3.78 -1.49 1.77
C GLY A 110 -5.01 -2.18 2.31
N ALA A 111 -5.61 -3.05 1.49
CA ALA A 111 -6.87 -3.74 1.82
C ALA A 111 -6.77 -4.59 3.10
N GLY A 112 -5.60 -5.19 3.35
CA GLY A 112 -5.41 -6.14 4.44
C GLY A 112 -6.13 -7.48 4.17
N ARG A 113 -5.60 -8.55 4.78
CA ARG A 113 -6.17 -9.89 4.58
C ARG A 113 -7.44 -10.07 5.39
N ARG A 114 -8.44 -10.76 4.83
CA ARG A 114 -9.61 -11.26 5.58
C ARG A 114 -9.39 -12.65 6.16
N MET A 115 -8.46 -13.42 5.57
CA MET A 115 -8.14 -14.78 6.00
C MET A 115 -6.65 -15.09 5.90
N SER A 116 -6.19 -16.09 6.66
CA SER A 116 -4.81 -16.56 6.62
C SER A 116 -4.47 -17.16 5.25
N ARG A 117 -3.17 -17.26 4.93
CA ARG A 117 -2.69 -17.87 3.68
C ARG A 117 -3.13 -19.33 3.59
N THR A 118 -2.96 -20.08 4.68
CA THR A 118 -3.36 -21.50 4.75
C THR A 118 -4.85 -21.67 4.50
N ARG A 119 -5.69 -20.84 5.14
CA ARG A 119 -7.14 -20.89 4.92
C ARG A 119 -7.51 -20.53 3.49
N ALA A 120 -6.89 -19.49 2.92
CA ALA A 120 -7.13 -19.11 1.53
C ALA A 120 -6.83 -20.27 0.56
N LYS A 121 -5.71 -20.99 0.73
CA LYS A 121 -5.38 -22.16 -0.10
C LYS A 121 -6.35 -23.33 0.05
N GLN A 122 -7.01 -23.45 1.21
CA GLN A 122 -7.98 -24.51 1.49
C GLN A 122 -9.35 -24.20 0.89
N VAL A 123 -9.79 -22.94 0.93
CA VAL A 123 -11.18 -22.55 0.60
C VAL A 123 -11.32 -21.91 -0.78
N ILE A 124 -10.24 -21.40 -1.36
CA ILE A 124 -10.25 -20.80 -2.70
C ILE A 124 -9.73 -21.88 -3.65
N ASP A 125 -10.64 -22.46 -4.43
CA ASP A 125 -10.27 -23.36 -5.53
C ASP A 125 -9.69 -22.59 -6.72
N GLN A 126 -9.17 -23.34 -7.70
CA GLN A 126 -8.49 -22.76 -8.85
C GLN A 126 -9.46 -21.96 -9.74
N ASP A 127 -10.65 -22.49 -10.02
CA ASP A 127 -11.65 -21.84 -10.86
C ASP A 127 -12.12 -20.51 -10.23
N ARG A 128 -12.29 -20.49 -8.91
CA ARG A 128 -12.61 -19.29 -8.15
C ARG A 128 -11.47 -18.28 -8.22
N PHE A 129 -10.22 -18.72 -8.05
CA PHE A 129 -9.07 -17.83 -8.19
C PHE A 129 -9.03 -17.20 -9.59
N GLU A 130 -9.13 -17.99 -10.65
CA GLU A 130 -9.06 -17.49 -12.02
C GLU A 130 -10.22 -16.56 -12.38
N SER A 131 -11.45 -16.89 -11.95
CA SER A 131 -12.61 -16.03 -12.19
C SER A 131 -12.50 -14.66 -11.50
N THR A 132 -11.78 -14.56 -10.37
CA THR A 132 -11.59 -13.29 -9.66
C THR A 132 -10.53 -12.37 -10.30
N LEU A 133 -9.69 -12.87 -11.19
CA LEU A 133 -8.63 -12.09 -11.84
C LEU A 133 -9.11 -11.30 -13.06
N GLY A 134 -10.24 -11.70 -13.66
CA GLY A 134 -10.79 -11.03 -14.83
C GLY A 134 -9.80 -10.93 -15.99
N ALA A 135 -9.59 -9.72 -16.50
CA ALA A 135 -8.69 -9.43 -17.62
C ALA A 135 -7.23 -9.15 -17.22
N VAL A 136 -6.90 -9.28 -15.92
CA VAL A 136 -5.53 -9.04 -15.46
C VAL A 136 -4.61 -10.14 -15.97
N VAL A 137 -3.53 -9.75 -16.64
CA VAL A 137 -2.47 -10.67 -17.08
C VAL A 137 -1.57 -10.97 -15.89
N CYS A 138 -1.62 -12.20 -15.39
CA CYS A 138 -0.80 -12.63 -14.26
C CYS A 138 -0.54 -14.13 -14.28
N ASP A 139 0.39 -14.57 -13.45
CA ASP A 139 0.56 -15.99 -13.16
C ASP A 139 -0.69 -16.52 -12.44
N ARG A 140 -1.20 -17.65 -12.94
CA ARG A 140 -2.39 -18.35 -12.44
C ARG A 140 -2.05 -19.64 -11.70
N ASP A 141 -0.79 -19.87 -11.35
CA ASP A 141 -0.38 -21.05 -10.60
C ASP A 141 -1.16 -21.21 -9.28
N ALA A 142 -1.59 -22.44 -8.99
CA ALA A 142 -2.35 -22.79 -7.79
C ALA A 142 -1.64 -22.42 -6.47
N ARG A 143 -0.32 -22.22 -6.50
CA ARG A 143 0.50 -21.72 -5.38
C ARG A 143 0.16 -20.30 -4.97
N LEU A 144 -0.39 -19.50 -5.88
CA LEU A 144 -0.76 -18.09 -5.71
C LEU A 144 -2.19 -17.88 -5.22
N ARG A 145 -2.97 -18.96 -5.01
CA ARG A 145 -4.37 -18.86 -4.54
C ARG A 145 -4.51 -18.12 -3.20
N ASP A 146 -3.48 -18.05 -2.38
CA ASP A 146 -3.52 -17.23 -1.16
C ASP A 146 -3.46 -15.72 -1.42
N GLU A 147 -3.14 -15.27 -2.62
CA GLU A 147 -3.09 -13.87 -3.03
C GLU A 147 -4.31 -13.46 -3.86
N ALA A 148 -5.26 -14.39 -4.07
CA ALA A 148 -6.53 -14.13 -4.73
C ALA A 148 -7.28 -12.93 -4.09
N PRO A 149 -8.00 -12.12 -4.88
CA PRO A 149 -8.84 -11.02 -4.36
C PRO A 149 -9.72 -11.39 -3.18
N ASP A 150 -10.28 -12.61 -3.18
CA ASP A 150 -11.12 -13.11 -2.10
C ASP A 150 -10.39 -13.32 -0.77
N ALA A 151 -9.06 -13.44 -0.77
CA ALA A 151 -8.28 -13.53 0.45
C ALA A 151 -8.18 -12.18 1.21
N TYR A 152 -8.50 -11.07 0.55
CA TYR A 152 -8.42 -9.71 1.07
C TYR A 152 -9.79 -9.18 1.49
N LYS A 153 -9.76 -8.11 2.28
CA LYS A 153 -10.95 -7.29 2.54
C LYS A 153 -11.31 -6.51 1.28
N ASP A 154 -12.57 -6.07 1.20
CA ASP A 154 -12.97 -5.15 0.15
C ASP A 154 -12.24 -3.81 0.29
N LEU A 155 -11.49 -3.46 -0.76
CA LEU A 155 -10.72 -2.22 -0.80
C LEU A 155 -11.64 -1.01 -0.75
N SER A 156 -12.84 -1.06 -1.34
CA SER A 156 -13.77 0.08 -1.34
C SER A 156 -14.23 0.44 0.08
N THR A 157 -14.54 -0.58 0.88
CA THR A 157 -14.84 -0.44 2.32
C THR A 157 -13.66 0.15 3.09
N VAL A 158 -12.44 -0.32 2.83
CA VAL A 158 -11.23 0.23 3.47
C VAL A 158 -11.05 1.71 3.14
N MET A 159 -11.29 2.12 1.89
CA MET A 159 -11.24 3.53 1.47
C MET A 159 -12.31 4.37 2.15
N ALA A 160 -13.56 3.88 2.23
CA ALA A 160 -14.65 4.59 2.89
C ALA A 160 -14.36 4.88 4.37
N ASN A 161 -13.79 3.89 5.08
CA ASN A 161 -13.46 3.98 6.50
C ASN A 161 -12.33 4.96 6.84
N GLN A 162 -11.55 5.41 5.85
CA GLN A 162 -10.45 6.36 6.05
C GLN A 162 -10.66 7.68 5.30
N SER A 163 -11.90 7.99 4.93
CA SER A 163 -12.28 9.22 4.22
C SER A 163 -11.93 10.50 4.99
N SER A 164 -11.80 10.44 6.33
CA SER A 164 -11.31 11.55 7.16
C SER A 164 -9.78 11.69 7.20
N LEU A 165 -9.04 10.69 6.71
CA LEU A 165 -7.58 10.61 6.79
C LEU A 165 -6.90 10.96 5.47
N ILE A 166 -7.57 10.68 4.35
CA ILE A 166 -7.03 10.84 3.00
C ILE A 166 -8.09 11.37 2.01
N GLU A 167 -7.61 11.95 0.92
CA GLU A 167 -8.34 12.26 -0.30
C GLU A 167 -7.90 11.30 -1.41
N ILE A 168 -8.83 10.90 -2.29
CA ILE A 168 -8.53 10.03 -3.43
C ILE A 168 -8.22 10.91 -4.64
N GLU A 169 -7.02 10.75 -5.19
CA GLU A 169 -6.59 11.46 -6.41
C GLU A 169 -6.90 10.61 -7.65
N HIS A 170 -6.51 9.34 -7.61
CA HIS A 170 -6.67 8.43 -8.75
C HIS A 170 -6.98 7.00 -8.29
N ARG A 171 -7.76 6.29 -9.10
CA ARG A 171 -7.92 4.84 -9.02
C ARG A 171 -7.14 4.20 -10.16
N LEU A 172 -6.24 3.28 -9.82
CA LEU A 172 -5.42 2.52 -10.76
C LEU A 172 -6.00 1.11 -10.90
N LEU A 173 -6.31 0.71 -12.13
CA LEU A 173 -6.72 -0.66 -12.44
C LEU A 173 -5.49 -1.48 -12.85
N PRO A 174 -5.35 -2.72 -12.38
CA PRO A 174 -4.23 -3.55 -12.75
C PRO A 174 -4.41 -4.08 -14.18
N LEU A 175 -3.37 -3.99 -15.00
CA LEU A 175 -3.31 -4.64 -16.31
C LEU A 175 -2.46 -5.90 -16.26
N VAL A 176 -1.30 -5.80 -15.60
CA VAL A 176 -0.35 -6.88 -15.42
C VAL A 176 -0.02 -7.02 -13.94
N ASN A 177 0.00 -8.24 -13.42
CA ASN A 177 0.48 -8.54 -12.08
C ASN A 177 1.60 -9.59 -12.14
N VAL A 178 2.78 -9.20 -11.68
CA VAL A 178 3.94 -10.08 -11.57
C VAL A 178 4.20 -10.35 -10.10
N LYS A 179 4.22 -11.61 -9.71
CA LYS A 179 4.54 -12.04 -8.35
C LYS A 179 5.90 -12.73 -8.35
N GLY A 180 6.74 -12.41 -7.37
CA GLY A 180 8.02 -13.10 -7.20
C GLY A 180 7.78 -14.58 -6.87
N MET A 181 8.52 -15.45 -7.55
CA MET A 181 8.59 -16.89 -7.26
C MET A 181 9.49 -17.17 -6.07
#